data_AF-A0A3B8LR24-F1
#
_entry.id   AF-A0A3B8LR24-F1
#
_cell.length_a   1.000
_cell.length_b   1.000
_cell.length_c   1.000
_cell.angle_alpha   90.00
_cell.angle_beta   90.00
_cell.angle_gamma   90.00
#
_symmetry.space_group_name_H-M   'P 1'
#
loop_
_entity.id
_entity.type
_entity.pdbx_description
1 polymer ?
#
loop_
_entity_poly.entity_id
_entity_poly.type
_entity_poly.pdbx_seq_one_letter_code
_entity_poly.pdbx_strand_id
1 'polypeptide(L)'
;MRKRIARSVLGLFFVSCLVVLSLTVSCTGELPACQTHADCASAKFVCNTGTGKCVSIEDSDGGVGRDGVSIDDTSCTGNAKRTCYAGPPNTRNVGTCRMGEQVCLNGVWGDCVGQKLPGNETCNSLDDDCNGQIDDAVGGCSGVCAPGETKSCYQGSTGTLGKGICSAGVMTCSAAGAWGACNGQTLPTKEVCGDGKDNDCDGVVDDGCTTTECKAGEVRNCYTGPVGTRGQGICKAGVQTCLSTGKWSAACVGQVLPATEICGDGLDNDCDRTVDEGGVCGTNTCVAGATRSCYTGPAGTMNVGVCKAGTQSCTAAGTWGACAGQVVPTSEVCDGRDNDCDTFVDEAFPEQNKACTTGKPGICSDGLYTCSGGKVVCFQLAQPRVEICNGKDDDCNGKVDDSSTLKTFYRDKDGDNYGDPKVSIQSCFAPTGYVGNNQDCYDNNKNVHPGQFNFFTVHRGDGSFDYDCDGAATKRFAKVGSCLGCSSPNFDQGFAVTVPACGTNGNWITSCRFDVGKCYPLTAAKAQECR
;
A
#
# COMPACT_ATOMS: atom_id res chain seq x y z
N MET A 1 41.24 45.41 19.25
CA MET A 1 42.38 45.02 18.38
C MET A 1 41.85 44.21 17.19
N ARG A 2 42.67 43.93 16.16
CA ARG A 2 42.22 43.47 14.82
C ARG A 2 42.05 41.95 14.67
N LYS A 3 41.04 41.53 13.90
CA LYS A 3 40.95 40.39 12.93
C LYS A 3 39.53 40.49 12.30
N ARG A 4 39.25 40.78 11.00
CA ARG A 4 39.75 40.24 9.70
C ARG A 4 39.70 38.70 9.74
N ILE A 5 38.91 37.96 8.96
CA ILE A 5 38.54 37.98 7.51
C ILE A 5 37.16 37.26 7.39
N ALA A 6 36.29 37.37 6.36
CA ALA A 6 36.43 37.66 4.92
C ALA A 6 35.28 38.55 4.34
N ARG A 7 34.83 38.23 3.11
CA ARG A 7 33.57 38.55 2.40
C ARG A 7 33.10 37.26 1.71
N SER A 8 31.79 37.08 1.49
CA SER A 8 31.31 36.52 0.22
C SER A 8 29.95 37.13 -0.14
N VAL A 9 29.64 37.17 -1.44
CA VAL A 9 28.55 37.98 -2.00
C VAL A 9 27.25 37.18 -2.01
N LEU A 10 26.23 37.67 -1.31
CA LEU A 10 24.85 37.19 -1.47
C LEU A 10 24.11 38.18 -2.37
N GLY A 11 23.84 37.77 -3.62
CA GLY A 11 23.07 38.58 -4.56
C GLY A 11 21.59 38.58 -4.18
N LEU A 12 21.05 39.76 -3.85
CA LEU A 12 19.60 39.93 -3.73
C LEU A 12 18.98 39.89 -5.13
N PHE A 13 18.07 38.95 -5.38
CA PHE A 13 17.02 39.13 -6.36
C PHE A 13 15.71 39.44 -5.63
N PHE A 14 15.17 40.63 -5.88
CA PHE A 14 13.89 41.08 -5.34
C PHE A 14 12.75 40.30 -6.00
N VAL A 15 12.01 39.52 -5.21
CA VAL A 15 10.65 39.11 -5.55
C VAL A 15 9.69 40.08 -4.88
N SER A 16 9.16 41.05 -5.62
CA SER A 16 8.10 41.93 -5.14
C SER A 16 6.79 41.16 -5.06
N CYS A 17 6.47 40.64 -3.87
CA CYS A 17 5.14 40.11 -3.58
C CYS A 17 4.25 41.26 -3.09
N LEU A 18 3.29 41.70 -3.91
CA LEU A 18 2.36 42.76 -3.53
C LEU A 18 1.27 42.18 -2.60
N VAL A 19 1.12 42.73 -1.41
CA VAL A 19 0.11 42.28 -0.44
C VAL A 19 -1.28 42.73 -0.92
N VAL A 20 -2.13 41.77 -1.29
CA VAL A 20 -3.58 41.97 -1.47
C VAL A 20 -4.33 40.94 -0.63
N LEU A 21 -5.39 41.39 0.03
CA LEU A 21 -6.00 40.75 1.19
C LEU A 21 -7.12 39.76 0.82
N SER A 22 -6.80 38.60 0.25
CA SER A 22 -7.71 37.44 0.20
C SER A 22 -6.97 36.15 -0.18
N LEU A 23 -7.37 35.00 0.39
CA LEU A 23 -6.69 33.72 0.23
C LEU A 23 -6.78 33.18 -1.22
N THR A 24 -5.67 33.24 -1.97
CA THR A 24 -5.08 32.13 -2.74
C THR A 24 -3.73 32.56 -3.32
N VAL A 25 -2.71 31.71 -3.20
CA VAL A 25 -1.40 31.93 -3.83
C VAL A 25 -1.30 31.04 -5.07
N SER A 26 -1.46 31.63 -6.26
CA SER A 26 -1.25 30.95 -7.54
C SER A 26 0.06 31.42 -8.17
N CYS A 27 1.15 30.69 -7.91
CA CYS A 27 2.45 30.93 -8.54
C CYS A 27 2.49 30.29 -9.94
N THR A 28 2.02 31.00 -10.96
CA THR A 28 2.24 30.60 -12.37
C THR A 28 3.60 31.11 -12.85
N GLY A 29 4.65 30.32 -12.62
CA GLY A 29 5.98 30.54 -13.20
C GLY A 29 6.43 29.29 -13.93
N GLU A 30 6.81 29.41 -15.22
CA GLU A 30 7.44 28.30 -15.93
C GLU A 30 8.79 27.94 -15.28
N LEU A 31 9.03 26.64 -15.11
CA LEU A 31 10.26 26.12 -14.52
C LEU A 31 11.46 26.32 -15.48
N PRO A 32 12.68 26.54 -14.94
CA PRO A 32 13.84 26.85 -15.75
C PRO A 32 14.27 25.68 -16.65
N ALA A 33 14.97 26.03 -17.72
CA ALA A 33 15.59 25.06 -18.62
C ALA A 33 16.84 24.43 -17.98
N CYS A 34 17.14 23.18 -18.32
CA CYS A 34 18.20 22.38 -17.73
C CYS A 34 18.85 21.43 -18.76
N GLN A 35 20.10 21.03 -18.53
CA GLN A 35 20.77 19.96 -19.27
C GLN A 35 21.16 18.79 -18.35
N THR A 36 21.33 19.05 -17.06
CA THR A 36 21.68 18.09 -16.03
C THR A 36 20.84 18.34 -14.77
N HIS A 37 20.81 17.35 -13.87
CA HIS A 37 20.08 17.48 -12.60
C HIS A 37 20.63 18.59 -11.68
N ALA A 38 21.90 18.99 -11.84
CA ALA A 38 22.51 20.06 -11.06
C ALA A 38 21.97 21.46 -11.42
N ASP A 39 21.31 21.61 -12.58
CA ASP A 39 20.77 22.88 -13.04
C ASP A 39 19.40 23.21 -12.37
N CYS A 40 18.73 22.20 -11.79
CA CYS A 40 17.47 22.37 -11.08
C CYS A 40 17.75 22.73 -9.61
N ALA A 41 17.56 24.01 -9.26
CA ALA A 41 18.08 24.62 -8.04
C ALA A 41 17.45 24.18 -6.68
N SER A 42 16.63 23.12 -6.63
CA SER A 42 16.17 22.56 -5.35
C SER A 42 15.81 21.07 -5.44
N ALA A 43 15.87 20.38 -4.30
CA ALA A 43 15.57 18.96 -4.15
C ALA A 43 14.11 18.55 -4.43
N LYS A 44 13.25 19.49 -4.88
CA LYS A 44 11.86 19.23 -5.30
C LYS A 44 11.68 19.20 -6.82
N PHE A 45 12.74 19.36 -7.61
CA PHE A 45 12.67 19.33 -9.07
C PHE A 45 13.80 18.52 -9.69
N VAL A 46 13.50 17.78 -10.75
CA VAL A 46 14.47 17.00 -11.53
C VAL A 46 14.53 17.49 -12.98
N CYS A 47 15.66 17.28 -13.65
CA CYS A 47 15.82 17.71 -15.04
C CYS A 47 15.29 16.66 -16.01
N ASN A 48 14.25 17.00 -16.77
CA ASN A 48 13.82 16.17 -17.89
C ASN A 48 14.73 16.48 -19.10
N THR A 49 15.66 15.56 -19.39
CA THR A 49 16.63 15.72 -20.50
C THR A 49 16.01 15.59 -21.90
N GLY A 50 14.79 15.06 -22.02
CA GLY A 50 14.04 15.00 -23.27
C GLY A 50 13.33 16.30 -23.64
N THR A 51 12.88 17.07 -22.64
CA THR A 51 12.22 18.38 -22.84
C THR A 51 13.11 19.58 -22.50
N GLY A 52 14.24 19.35 -21.84
CA GLY A 52 15.18 20.38 -21.40
C GLY A 52 14.63 21.31 -20.32
N LYS A 53 13.63 20.90 -19.54
CA LYS A 53 13.02 21.69 -18.45
C LYS A 53 13.05 20.92 -17.11
N CYS A 54 13.18 21.66 -16.01
CA CYS A 54 12.95 21.11 -14.68
C CYS A 54 11.46 20.77 -14.47
N VAL A 55 11.16 19.66 -13.79
CA VAL A 55 9.79 19.20 -13.46
C VAL A 55 9.69 18.85 -11.98
N SER A 56 8.50 19.03 -11.37
CA SER A 56 8.28 18.77 -9.94
C SER A 56 8.35 17.29 -9.60
N ILE A 57 8.95 16.99 -8.45
CA ILE A 57 8.77 15.73 -7.74
C ILE A 57 7.50 15.91 -6.90
N GLU A 58 6.39 15.33 -7.34
CA GLU A 58 5.22 15.16 -6.49
C GLU A 58 5.36 13.86 -5.69
N ASP A 59 5.04 13.91 -4.40
CA ASP A 59 5.18 12.79 -3.48
C ASP A 59 4.18 11.68 -3.86
N SER A 60 4.65 10.60 -4.48
CA SER A 60 3.93 9.33 -4.63
C SER A 60 4.87 8.16 -4.93
N ASP A 61 4.55 7.01 -4.34
CA ASP A 61 5.29 5.76 -4.44
C ASP A 61 5.36 5.23 -5.89
N GLY A 62 6.54 5.25 -6.51
CA GLY A 62 6.71 4.75 -7.87
C GLY A 62 8.14 4.92 -8.39
N GLY A 63 8.98 3.89 -8.21
CA GLY A 63 10.40 3.97 -8.57
C GLY A 63 10.65 4.19 -10.07
N VAL A 64 11.19 5.36 -10.42
CA VAL A 64 11.52 5.72 -11.81
C VAL A 64 12.67 4.85 -12.33
N GLY A 65 12.35 3.94 -13.25
CA GLY A 65 13.34 3.25 -14.08
C GLY A 65 13.96 4.20 -15.10
N ARG A 66 15.23 3.95 -15.47
CA ARG A 66 15.86 4.61 -16.61
C ARG A 66 15.21 4.09 -17.90
N ASP A 67 14.16 4.76 -18.37
CA ASP A 67 13.70 4.81 -19.78
C ASP A 67 12.39 5.64 -19.99
N GLY A 68 11.95 6.44 -19.01
CA GLY A 68 11.02 7.55 -19.27
C GLY A 68 9.58 7.19 -19.66
N VAL A 69 9.16 5.95 -19.45
CA VAL A 69 7.76 5.51 -19.59
C VAL A 69 7.07 5.59 -18.24
N SER A 70 5.91 6.27 -18.21
CA SER A 70 5.02 6.29 -17.05
C SER A 70 4.52 4.88 -16.73
N ILE A 71 4.76 4.40 -15.52
CA ILE A 71 4.21 3.13 -15.00
C ILE A 71 3.14 3.43 -13.94
N ASP A 72 2.03 3.97 -14.42
CA ASP A 72 0.71 3.68 -13.87
C ASP A 72 -0.03 2.72 -14.84
N ASP A 73 0.65 1.62 -15.19
CA ASP A 73 0.05 0.49 -15.91
C ASP A 73 -0.25 -0.61 -14.88
N THR A 74 -1.38 -0.42 -14.19
CA THR A 74 -2.00 -1.43 -13.33
C THR A 74 -2.52 -2.63 -14.12
N SER A 75 -2.66 -2.48 -15.44
CA SER A 75 -2.92 -3.55 -16.38
C SER A 75 -1.62 -4.20 -16.93
N CYS A 76 -1.78 -5.37 -17.54
CA CYS A 76 -0.74 -6.00 -18.34
C CYS A 76 -1.37 -6.94 -19.38
N THR A 77 -0.65 -7.28 -20.45
CA THR A 77 -1.20 -8.13 -21.53
C THR A 77 -0.31 -9.34 -21.82
N GLY A 78 -0.93 -10.51 -21.97
CA GLY A 78 -0.25 -11.78 -22.20
C GLY A 78 0.64 -12.22 -21.02
N ASN A 79 1.62 -13.09 -21.28
CA ASN A 79 2.58 -13.57 -20.27
C ASN A 79 3.78 -12.61 -20.11
N ALA A 80 3.53 -11.30 -20.05
CA ALA A 80 4.57 -10.30 -19.87
C ALA A 80 5.32 -10.51 -18.55
N LYS A 81 6.62 -10.14 -18.53
CA LYS A 81 7.50 -10.26 -17.37
C LYS A 81 8.12 -8.90 -17.04
N ARG A 82 8.22 -8.57 -15.75
CA ARG A 82 8.94 -7.38 -15.27
C ARG A 82 9.73 -7.68 -13.99
N THR A 83 10.78 -6.91 -13.75
CA THR A 83 11.51 -6.94 -12.47
C THR A 83 10.70 -6.23 -11.38
N CYS A 84 10.89 -6.67 -10.14
CA CYS A 84 10.13 -6.17 -8.98
C CYS A 84 11.00 -6.20 -7.71
N TYR A 85 10.68 -5.34 -6.75
CA TYR A 85 11.30 -5.33 -5.42
C TYR A 85 10.39 -4.57 -4.46
N ALA A 86 9.91 -5.22 -3.41
CA ALA A 86 8.97 -4.65 -2.44
C ALA A 86 9.64 -3.98 -1.22
N GLY A 87 10.98 -3.99 -1.15
CA GLY A 87 11.74 -3.35 -0.07
C GLY A 87 12.10 -1.88 -0.37
N PRO A 88 12.68 -1.17 0.62
CA PRO A 88 13.14 0.21 0.45
C PRO A 88 14.07 0.40 -0.78
N PRO A 89 13.96 1.50 -1.54
CA PRO A 89 14.74 1.67 -2.76
C PRO A 89 16.27 1.58 -2.58
N ASN A 90 16.77 1.94 -1.39
CA ASN A 90 18.19 1.95 -1.04
C ASN A 90 18.76 0.56 -0.68
N THR A 91 17.93 -0.45 -0.38
CA THR A 91 18.38 -1.82 -0.05
C THR A 91 18.41 -2.75 -1.28
N ARG A 92 18.05 -2.23 -2.46
CA ARG A 92 17.91 -3.01 -3.70
C ARG A 92 19.28 -3.43 -4.26
N ASN A 93 19.51 -4.74 -4.33
CA ASN A 93 20.78 -5.35 -4.76
C ASN A 93 21.98 -4.95 -3.87
N VAL A 94 21.71 -4.67 -2.59
CA VAL A 94 22.71 -4.43 -1.55
C VAL A 94 22.78 -5.66 -0.66
N GLY A 95 23.97 -6.04 -0.23
CA GLY A 95 24.20 -7.23 0.59
C GLY A 95 23.64 -8.50 -0.03
N THR A 96 22.77 -9.16 0.72
CA THR A 96 22.05 -10.37 0.29
C THR A 96 20.73 -10.08 -0.43
N CYS A 97 20.22 -8.85 -0.40
CA CYS A 97 18.96 -8.48 -1.03
C CYS A 97 19.04 -8.53 -2.55
N ARG A 98 17.94 -8.94 -3.18
CA ARG A 98 17.83 -8.99 -4.64
C ARG A 98 16.42 -8.75 -5.12
N MET A 99 16.30 -8.24 -6.34
CA MET A 99 15.04 -8.14 -7.07
C MET A 99 14.46 -9.52 -7.41
N GLY A 100 13.14 -9.59 -7.54
CA GLY A 100 12.42 -10.72 -8.11
C GLY A 100 11.91 -10.44 -9.52
N GLU A 101 11.09 -11.35 -10.04
CA GLU A 101 10.35 -11.23 -11.29
C GLU A 101 8.84 -11.37 -11.03
N GLN A 102 8.03 -10.48 -11.62
CA GLN A 102 6.58 -10.62 -11.72
C GLN A 102 6.19 -11.11 -13.12
N VAL A 103 5.22 -12.01 -13.18
CA VAL A 103 4.59 -12.47 -14.41
C VAL A 103 3.16 -11.92 -14.45
N CYS A 104 2.75 -11.42 -15.61
CA CYS A 104 1.37 -11.03 -15.87
C CYS A 104 0.47 -12.27 -15.97
N LEU A 105 -0.64 -12.29 -15.23
CA LEU A 105 -1.67 -13.33 -15.26
C LEU A 105 -3.05 -12.67 -15.28
N ASN A 106 -3.87 -13.00 -16.28
CA ASN A 106 -5.25 -12.52 -16.43
C ASN A 106 -5.43 -10.98 -16.34
N GLY A 107 -4.44 -10.21 -16.82
CA GLY A 107 -4.50 -8.75 -16.84
C GLY A 107 -3.87 -8.05 -15.63
N VAL A 108 -3.41 -8.81 -14.63
CA VAL A 108 -2.82 -8.28 -13.39
C VAL A 108 -1.41 -8.85 -13.18
N TRP A 109 -0.51 -8.06 -12.61
CA TRP A 109 0.82 -8.52 -12.22
C TRP A 109 0.74 -9.40 -10.97
N GLY A 110 1.22 -10.65 -11.06
CA GLY A 110 1.27 -11.58 -9.93
C GLY A 110 2.34 -11.22 -8.89
N ASP A 111 2.56 -12.11 -7.92
CA ASP A 111 3.55 -11.91 -6.85
C ASP A 111 4.97 -11.70 -7.36
N CYS A 112 5.78 -10.96 -6.59
CA CYS A 112 7.20 -10.75 -6.88
C CYS A 112 8.03 -11.98 -6.47
N VAL A 113 8.20 -12.92 -7.40
CA VAL A 113 8.86 -14.20 -7.13
C VAL A 113 10.38 -14.04 -7.15
N GLY A 114 11.07 -14.59 -6.14
CA GLY A 114 12.54 -14.70 -6.10
C GLY A 114 13.28 -13.53 -5.41
N GLN A 115 12.58 -12.47 -5.01
CA GLN A 115 13.17 -11.37 -4.23
C GLN A 115 13.71 -11.85 -2.87
N LYS A 116 14.79 -11.24 -2.37
CA LYS A 116 15.17 -11.28 -0.95
C LYS A 116 15.07 -9.84 -0.42
N LEU A 117 14.26 -9.66 0.62
CA LEU A 117 14.02 -8.40 1.32
C LEU A 117 14.95 -8.26 2.54
N PRO A 118 15.13 -7.04 3.08
CA PRO A 118 15.87 -6.80 4.32
C PRO A 118 15.40 -7.68 5.47
N GLY A 119 16.33 -8.34 6.14
CA GLY A 119 16.10 -9.10 7.37
C GLY A 119 16.56 -8.33 8.61
N ASN A 120 16.58 -9.02 9.75
CA ASN A 120 17.37 -8.58 10.90
C ASN A 120 18.82 -9.03 10.68
N GLU A 121 19.77 -8.12 10.90
CA GLU A 121 21.19 -8.42 10.78
C GLU A 121 21.63 -9.53 11.75
N THR A 122 22.38 -10.51 11.24
CA THR A 122 22.97 -11.59 12.05
C THR A 122 24.46 -11.66 11.79
N CYS A 123 25.28 -11.87 12.84
CA CYS A 123 26.74 -11.93 12.75
C CYS A 123 27.19 -13.19 11.97
N ASN A 124 27.04 -13.20 10.65
CA ASN A 124 27.27 -14.33 9.75
C ASN A 124 28.18 -13.98 8.54
N SER A 125 28.71 -12.75 8.51
CA SER A 125 29.54 -12.17 7.47
C SER A 125 28.83 -11.96 6.12
N LEU A 126 27.51 -11.78 6.16
CA LEU A 126 26.65 -11.30 5.09
C LEU A 126 25.85 -10.10 5.59
N ASP A 127 25.66 -9.13 4.71
CA ASP A 127 24.76 -7.98 4.89
C ASP A 127 23.31 -8.46 4.68
N ASP A 128 22.62 -8.75 5.79
CA ASP A 128 21.28 -9.37 5.86
C ASP A 128 20.17 -8.32 5.94
N ASP A 129 20.41 -7.17 6.58
CA ASP A 129 19.50 -6.01 6.58
C ASP A 129 19.64 -5.14 5.31
N CYS A 130 20.66 -5.41 4.49
CA CYS A 130 20.89 -4.79 3.19
C CYS A 130 21.17 -3.28 3.27
N ASN A 131 21.74 -2.80 4.38
CA ASN A 131 22.12 -1.41 4.58
C ASN A 131 23.47 -1.02 3.92
N GLY A 132 24.26 -2.02 3.48
CA GLY A 132 25.56 -1.82 2.83
C GLY A 132 26.76 -2.00 3.77
N GLN A 133 26.53 -2.40 5.01
CA GLN A 133 27.54 -2.84 5.97
C GLN A 133 27.35 -4.33 6.25
N ILE A 134 28.41 -5.00 6.70
CA ILE A 134 28.38 -6.42 7.06
C ILE A 134 28.53 -6.52 8.57
N ASP A 135 27.65 -7.29 9.22
CA ASP A 135 27.67 -7.62 10.64
C ASP A 135 27.52 -6.37 11.57
N ASP A 136 26.74 -5.35 11.18
CA ASP A 136 26.59 -4.07 11.93
C ASP A 136 25.39 -4.01 12.90
N ALA A 137 24.83 -5.16 13.26
CA ALA A 137 23.69 -5.32 14.17
C ALA A 137 23.78 -4.43 15.43
N VAL A 138 22.67 -3.81 15.83
CA VAL A 138 22.59 -2.84 16.94
C VAL A 138 23.08 -3.46 18.27
N GLY A 139 24.32 -3.14 18.63
CA GLY A 139 25.06 -3.72 19.77
C GLY A 139 26.49 -4.14 19.42
N GLY A 140 26.75 -4.42 18.13
CA GLY A 140 28.04 -4.80 17.56
C GLY A 140 28.44 -6.24 17.86
N CYS A 141 29.01 -6.95 16.88
CA CYS A 141 29.47 -8.34 17.05
C CYS A 141 30.74 -8.49 17.93
N SER A 142 31.01 -7.54 18.84
CA SER A 142 32.21 -7.49 19.70
C SER A 142 31.98 -8.20 21.04
N GLY A 143 31.91 -9.54 20.99
CA GLY A 143 31.70 -10.38 22.17
C GLY A 143 30.93 -11.67 21.90
N VAL A 144 30.33 -11.77 20.71
CA VAL A 144 29.61 -12.93 20.21
C VAL A 144 30.61 -14.03 19.84
N CYS A 145 30.42 -15.24 20.37
CA CYS A 145 31.22 -16.41 20.04
C CYS A 145 30.50 -17.35 19.08
N ALA A 146 31.22 -18.25 18.41
CA ALA A 146 30.59 -19.24 17.55
C ALA A 146 29.86 -20.30 18.42
N PRO A 147 28.61 -20.70 18.10
CA PRO A 147 27.89 -21.72 18.87
C PRO A 147 28.71 -23.01 19.05
N GLY A 148 28.92 -23.43 20.31
CA GLY A 148 29.75 -24.59 20.65
C GLY A 148 31.26 -24.32 20.78
N GLU A 149 31.74 -23.11 20.50
CA GLU A 149 33.11 -22.69 20.82
C GLU A 149 33.38 -22.78 22.33
N THR A 150 34.62 -23.11 22.73
CA THR A 150 35.01 -23.24 24.14
C THR A 150 36.23 -22.40 24.47
N LYS A 151 36.27 -21.82 25.67
CA LYS A 151 37.48 -21.16 26.21
C LYS A 151 37.67 -21.44 27.70
N SER A 152 38.91 -21.32 28.16
CA SER A 152 39.27 -21.48 29.57
C SER A 152 38.80 -20.29 30.42
N CYS A 153 38.42 -20.55 31.66
CA CYS A 153 37.91 -19.56 32.58
C CYS A 153 38.28 -19.88 34.04
N TYR A 154 38.41 -18.84 34.86
CA TYR A 154 38.60 -18.98 36.30
C TYR A 154 38.08 -17.74 37.00
N GLN A 155 37.20 -17.91 37.99
CA GLN A 155 36.55 -16.81 38.72
C GLN A 155 37.13 -16.58 40.12
N GLY A 156 38.18 -17.31 40.50
CA GLY A 156 38.88 -17.13 41.77
C GLY A 156 39.85 -15.95 41.76
N SER A 157 40.32 -15.56 42.94
CA SER A 157 41.24 -14.43 43.14
C SER A 157 42.55 -14.60 42.37
N THR A 158 43.08 -13.49 41.84
CA THR A 158 44.37 -13.48 41.13
C THR A 158 45.49 -14.02 42.03
N GLY A 159 46.09 -15.15 41.63
CA GLY A 159 47.16 -15.82 42.37
C GLY A 159 46.78 -17.14 43.05
N THR A 160 45.52 -17.58 42.95
CA THR A 160 45.02 -18.87 43.49
C THR A 160 44.86 -19.97 42.42
N LEU A 161 44.85 -19.60 41.14
CA LEU A 161 44.72 -20.55 40.03
C LEU A 161 45.93 -21.51 39.96
N GLY A 162 45.67 -22.81 40.06
CA GLY A 162 46.70 -23.86 39.99
C GLY A 162 47.45 -24.11 41.31
N LYS A 163 47.00 -23.52 42.42
CA LYS A 163 47.45 -23.86 43.77
C LYS A 163 46.46 -24.80 44.45
N GLY A 164 46.95 -25.65 45.36
CA GLY A 164 46.13 -26.60 46.08
C GLY A 164 45.19 -27.40 45.19
N ILE A 165 43.89 -27.33 45.48
CA ILE A 165 42.83 -27.95 44.67
C ILE A 165 42.26 -27.04 43.58
N CYS A 166 42.68 -25.78 43.47
CA CYS A 166 42.06 -24.79 42.59
C CYS A 166 42.40 -24.96 41.10
N SER A 167 41.37 -25.19 40.30
CA SER A 167 41.46 -25.44 38.86
C SER A 167 40.67 -24.44 38.03
N ALA A 168 41.15 -24.12 36.82
CA ALA A 168 40.34 -23.46 35.80
C ALA A 168 39.23 -24.39 35.29
N GLY A 169 38.11 -23.79 34.89
CA GLY A 169 37.02 -24.45 34.18
C GLY A 169 37.01 -24.11 32.69
N VAL A 170 35.95 -24.53 32.02
CA VAL A 170 35.66 -24.23 30.62
C VAL A 170 34.28 -23.62 30.50
N MET A 171 34.17 -22.54 29.72
CA MET A 171 32.91 -21.92 29.33
C MET A 171 32.65 -22.20 27.85
N THR A 172 31.42 -22.63 27.53
CA THR A 172 30.98 -22.98 26.17
C THR A 172 30.03 -21.92 25.65
N CYS A 173 30.14 -21.58 24.36
CA CYS A 173 29.26 -20.63 23.71
C CYS A 173 27.86 -21.22 23.49
N SER A 174 26.82 -20.48 23.88
CA SER A 174 25.42 -20.82 23.64
C SER A 174 25.01 -20.59 22.18
N ALA A 175 23.88 -21.17 21.77
CA ALA A 175 23.30 -20.95 20.44
C ALA A 175 22.87 -19.49 20.18
N ALA A 176 22.72 -18.68 21.23
CA ALA A 176 22.47 -17.24 21.15
C ALA A 176 23.77 -16.40 21.13
N GLY A 177 24.93 -17.03 20.93
CA GLY A 177 26.23 -16.34 20.79
C GLY A 177 26.82 -15.78 22.08
N ALA A 178 26.17 -15.96 23.22
CA ALA A 178 26.69 -15.59 24.54
C ALA A 178 27.45 -16.76 25.19
N TRP A 179 28.55 -16.47 25.90
CA TRP A 179 29.29 -17.47 26.66
C TRP A 179 28.50 -17.95 27.91
N GLY A 180 28.44 -19.26 28.12
CA GLY A 180 27.83 -19.86 29.31
C GLY A 180 28.67 -19.77 30.59
N ALA A 181 28.16 -20.38 31.66
CA ALA A 181 28.85 -20.44 32.96
C ALA A 181 30.20 -21.19 32.90
N CYS A 182 31.10 -20.86 33.81
CA CYS A 182 32.41 -21.51 33.91
C CYS A 182 32.31 -22.87 34.62
N ASN A 183 32.14 -23.93 33.83
CA ASN A 183 31.95 -25.28 34.34
C ASN A 183 33.28 -25.98 34.63
N GLY A 184 33.38 -26.71 35.75
CA GLY A 184 34.57 -27.47 36.13
C GLY A 184 35.71 -26.68 36.79
N GLN A 185 35.50 -25.40 37.11
CA GLN A 185 36.43 -24.66 37.97
C GLN A 185 36.32 -25.11 39.43
N THR A 186 37.43 -25.09 40.16
CA THR A 186 37.48 -25.28 41.61
C THR A 186 37.97 -23.98 42.23
N LEU A 187 37.14 -23.35 43.07
CA LEU A 187 37.40 -22.02 43.64
C LEU A 187 37.96 -22.11 45.08
N PRO A 188 38.70 -21.09 45.54
CA PRO A 188 39.19 -21.03 46.92
C PRO A 188 38.06 -21.07 47.95
N THR A 189 38.25 -21.86 49.00
CA THR A 189 37.32 -21.98 50.14
C THR A 189 38.11 -22.10 51.43
N LYS A 190 37.60 -21.60 52.56
CA LYS A 190 38.34 -21.61 53.83
C LYS A 190 38.85 -23.02 54.20
N GLU A 191 40.10 -23.09 54.65
CA GLU A 191 40.81 -24.30 55.13
C GLU A 191 39.96 -25.28 55.96
N VAL A 192 40.08 -26.57 55.63
CA VAL A 192 39.41 -27.72 56.23
C VAL A 192 40.45 -28.56 56.99
N CYS A 193 40.83 -28.04 58.16
CA CYS A 193 41.82 -28.59 59.08
C CYS A 193 41.88 -30.13 59.16
N GLY A 194 42.98 -30.71 58.69
CA GLY A 194 43.31 -32.12 58.73
C GLY A 194 42.91 -32.94 57.49
N ASP A 195 42.51 -32.29 56.40
CA ASP A 195 42.23 -32.97 55.12
C ASP A 195 43.47 -33.13 54.22
N GLY A 196 44.59 -32.48 54.57
CA GLY A 196 45.87 -32.57 53.87
C GLY A 196 45.90 -31.86 52.52
N LYS A 197 45.01 -30.89 52.30
CA LYS A 197 44.94 -30.07 51.09
C LYS A 197 44.99 -28.58 51.43
N ASP A 198 45.37 -27.82 50.41
CA ASP A 198 45.32 -26.36 50.37
C ASP A 198 43.96 -26.02 49.72
N ASN A 199 42.97 -25.71 50.57
CA ASN A 199 41.57 -25.47 50.17
C ASN A 199 41.32 -23.99 49.83
N ASP A 200 42.00 -23.08 50.52
CA ASP A 200 41.94 -21.63 50.25
C ASP A 200 42.93 -21.18 49.16
N CYS A 201 43.72 -22.13 48.66
CA CYS A 201 44.57 -22.01 47.49
C CYS A 201 45.61 -20.89 47.64
N ASP A 202 46.04 -20.59 48.86
CA ASP A 202 47.10 -19.62 49.15
C ASP A 202 48.51 -20.20 48.87
N GLY A 203 48.64 -21.54 48.91
CA GLY A 203 49.87 -22.29 48.71
C GLY A 203 50.40 -23.02 49.96
N VAL A 204 49.68 -22.99 51.08
CA VAL A 204 49.99 -23.69 52.33
C VAL A 204 48.86 -24.68 52.64
N VAL A 205 49.21 -25.86 53.18
CA VAL A 205 48.24 -26.89 53.57
C VAL A 205 47.94 -26.76 55.07
N ASP A 206 46.66 -26.74 55.44
CA ASP A 206 46.15 -26.76 56.82
C ASP A 206 46.55 -25.55 57.69
N ASP A 207 46.50 -24.32 57.15
CA ASP A 207 46.69 -23.07 57.91
C ASP A 207 45.47 -22.70 58.79
N GLY A 208 45.66 -21.83 59.79
CA GLY A 208 44.56 -21.14 60.48
C GLY A 208 43.82 -21.93 61.57
N CYS A 209 44.28 -23.14 61.88
CA CYS A 209 43.58 -24.10 62.76
C CYS A 209 43.99 -23.98 64.25
N THR A 210 43.12 -23.45 65.12
CA THR A 210 43.36 -23.41 66.58
C THR A 210 42.58 -24.50 67.34
N THR A 211 43.28 -25.28 68.18
CA THR A 211 42.74 -26.49 68.80
C THR A 211 42.16 -26.26 70.21
N THR A 212 40.88 -25.92 70.32
CA THR A 212 39.89 -26.32 71.38
C THR A 212 38.57 -25.58 71.12
N GLU A 213 37.45 -26.29 70.90
CA GLU A 213 36.22 -25.67 70.37
C GLU A 213 35.27 -25.05 71.41
N CYS A 214 35.26 -25.53 72.66
CA CYS A 214 34.39 -25.01 73.72
C CYS A 214 34.75 -25.48 75.13
N LYS A 215 34.18 -24.83 76.15
CA LYS A 215 34.31 -25.22 77.55
C LYS A 215 33.16 -26.13 77.97
N ALA A 216 33.45 -27.26 78.61
CA ALA A 216 32.43 -28.22 79.06
C ALA A 216 31.30 -27.55 79.88
N GLY A 217 30.04 -27.82 79.51
CA GLY A 217 28.85 -27.22 80.11
C GLY A 217 28.41 -25.87 79.51
N GLU A 218 29.21 -25.27 78.62
CA GLU A 218 28.81 -24.11 77.83
C GLU A 218 27.66 -24.48 76.86
N VAL A 219 26.79 -23.51 76.53
CA VAL A 219 25.66 -23.70 75.61
C VAL A 219 25.73 -22.69 74.48
N ARG A 220 25.45 -23.12 73.24
CA ARG A 220 25.35 -22.25 72.07
C ARG A 220 24.08 -22.48 71.29
N ASN A 221 23.61 -21.43 70.61
CA ASN A 221 22.58 -21.56 69.60
C ASN A 221 23.11 -22.34 68.39
N CYS A 222 22.29 -23.22 67.84
CA CYS A 222 22.59 -24.02 66.66
C CYS A 222 21.37 -24.06 65.72
N TYR A 223 21.62 -24.32 64.44
CA TYR A 223 20.59 -24.58 63.45
C TYR A 223 21.23 -25.36 62.32
N THR A 224 20.67 -26.51 61.96
CA THR A 224 21.21 -27.40 60.90
C THR A 224 20.38 -27.36 59.62
N GLY A 225 19.48 -26.38 59.47
CA GLY A 225 18.74 -26.15 58.24
C GLY A 225 19.52 -25.27 57.24
N PRO A 226 18.99 -25.09 56.01
CA PRO A 226 19.56 -24.22 55.00
C PRO A 226 19.80 -22.78 55.48
N VAL A 227 20.71 -22.08 54.79
CA VAL A 227 20.97 -20.65 55.07
C VAL A 227 19.77 -19.82 54.60
N GLY A 228 19.15 -19.08 55.52
CA GLY A 228 18.02 -18.18 55.25
C GLY A 228 16.72 -18.54 55.97
N THR A 229 16.47 -19.85 56.18
CA THR A 229 15.22 -20.39 56.76
C THR A 229 15.13 -20.26 58.28
N ARG A 230 16.24 -19.97 58.96
CA ARG A 230 16.27 -19.78 60.42
C ARG A 230 15.40 -18.58 60.84
N GLY A 231 14.32 -18.85 61.58
CA GLY A 231 13.42 -17.81 62.09
C GLY A 231 12.36 -17.33 61.09
N GLN A 232 12.20 -18.03 59.96
CA GLN A 232 11.03 -17.89 59.09
C GLN A 232 10.00 -18.95 59.51
N GLY A 233 8.71 -18.65 59.36
CA GLY A 233 7.63 -19.57 59.68
C GLY A 233 7.75 -20.28 61.04
N ILE A 234 7.60 -21.60 61.00
CA ILE A 234 7.77 -22.46 62.18
C ILE A 234 9.25 -22.76 62.52
N CYS A 235 10.18 -22.44 61.62
CA CYS A 235 11.60 -22.81 61.76
C CYS A 235 12.32 -22.01 62.84
N LYS A 236 12.90 -22.71 63.81
CA LYS A 236 13.63 -22.11 64.93
C LYS A 236 14.96 -22.81 65.21
N ALA A 237 15.88 -22.04 65.76
CA ALA A 237 17.16 -22.53 66.28
C ALA A 237 16.96 -23.42 67.52
N GLY A 238 17.83 -24.40 67.66
CA GLY A 238 17.98 -25.21 68.87
C GLY A 238 19.21 -24.79 69.67
N VAL A 239 19.55 -25.61 70.67
CA VAL A 239 20.73 -25.44 71.51
C VAL A 239 21.64 -26.67 71.45
N GLN A 240 22.95 -26.43 71.35
CA GLN A 240 24.01 -27.41 71.54
C GLN A 240 24.69 -27.16 72.89
N THR A 241 25.04 -28.23 73.59
CA THR A 241 25.77 -28.17 74.87
C THR A 241 27.17 -28.73 74.67
N CYS A 242 28.19 -28.04 75.17
CA CYS A 242 29.57 -28.51 75.12
C CYS A 242 29.75 -29.69 76.07
N LEU A 243 30.14 -30.84 75.52
CA LEU A 243 30.40 -32.07 76.25
C LEU A 243 31.71 -31.97 77.03
N SER A 244 31.91 -32.86 78.01
CA SER A 244 33.16 -32.98 78.77
C SER A 244 34.40 -33.31 77.92
N THR A 245 34.21 -33.68 76.65
CA THR A 245 35.24 -33.91 75.64
C THR A 245 35.74 -32.63 74.95
N GLY A 246 35.23 -31.45 75.31
CA GLY A 246 35.60 -30.17 74.68
C GLY A 246 35.03 -29.98 73.26
N LYS A 247 33.99 -30.76 72.92
CA LYS A 247 33.23 -30.67 71.65
C LYS A 247 31.76 -30.44 71.92
N TRP A 248 31.09 -29.77 70.99
CA TRP A 248 29.65 -29.55 71.04
C TRP A 248 28.85 -30.84 70.84
N SER A 249 27.68 -30.95 71.47
CA SER A 249 26.76 -32.08 71.29
C SER A 249 26.38 -32.23 69.82
N ALA A 250 26.42 -33.45 69.27
CA ALA A 250 26.07 -33.70 67.87
C ALA A 250 24.63 -33.25 67.55
N ALA A 251 23.68 -33.50 68.46
CA ALA A 251 22.31 -33.03 68.33
C ALA A 251 22.19 -31.54 68.66
N CYS A 252 21.45 -30.83 67.80
CA CYS A 252 20.94 -29.49 68.06
C CYS A 252 19.52 -29.59 68.63
N VAL A 253 19.38 -29.52 69.96
CA VAL A 253 18.13 -29.86 70.65
C VAL A 253 17.12 -28.71 70.55
N GLY A 254 15.89 -29.01 70.16
CA GLY A 254 14.79 -28.04 70.09
C GLY A 254 14.69 -27.22 68.80
N GLN A 255 15.54 -27.49 67.79
CA GLN A 255 15.39 -26.88 66.47
C GLN A 255 14.15 -27.39 65.73
N VAL A 256 13.60 -26.56 64.86
CA VAL A 256 12.59 -26.95 63.85
C VAL A 256 13.17 -26.60 62.49
N LEU A 257 13.25 -27.60 61.62
CA LEU A 257 13.83 -27.51 60.28
C LEU A 257 12.72 -27.40 59.23
N PRO A 258 13.03 -26.90 58.01
CA PRO A 258 12.10 -26.92 56.88
C PRO A 258 11.52 -28.31 56.64
N ALA A 259 10.21 -28.36 56.46
CA ALA A 259 9.47 -29.54 56.02
C ALA A 259 8.96 -29.35 54.59
N THR A 260 8.15 -30.27 54.09
CA THR A 260 7.33 -30.01 52.89
C THR A 260 6.08 -29.23 53.31
N GLU A 261 5.70 -28.23 52.52
CA GLU A 261 4.55 -27.36 52.78
C GLU A 261 3.22 -28.13 52.92
N ILE A 262 2.35 -27.66 53.84
CA ILE A 262 1.06 -28.28 54.18
C ILE A 262 -0.06 -27.28 53.89
N CYS A 263 -0.58 -27.31 52.65
CA CYS A 263 -1.56 -26.33 52.18
C CYS A 263 -2.81 -26.23 53.09
N GLY A 264 -3.10 -25.02 53.57
CA GLY A 264 -4.31 -24.65 54.30
C GLY A 264 -4.21 -24.68 55.82
N ASP A 265 -3.01 -24.84 56.40
CA ASP A 265 -2.81 -24.67 57.85
C ASP A 265 -2.42 -23.23 58.25
N GLY A 266 -2.05 -22.39 57.28
CA GLY A 266 -1.68 -20.99 57.49
C GLY A 266 -0.31 -20.80 58.13
N LEU A 267 0.58 -21.80 58.01
CA LEU A 267 1.94 -21.80 58.54
C LEU A 267 2.96 -22.01 57.41
N ASP A 268 3.96 -21.14 57.37
CA ASP A 268 5.18 -21.28 56.57
C ASP A 268 5.98 -22.49 57.10
N ASN A 269 5.83 -23.65 56.44
CA ASN A 269 6.32 -24.95 56.89
C ASN A 269 7.62 -25.36 56.19
N ASP A 270 7.86 -24.91 54.96
CA ASP A 270 9.17 -25.02 54.29
C ASP A 270 10.14 -23.84 54.59
N CYS A 271 9.64 -22.81 55.26
CA CYS A 271 10.41 -21.70 55.84
C CYS A 271 11.06 -20.78 54.78
N ASP A 272 10.44 -20.64 53.60
CA ASP A 272 10.88 -19.77 52.51
C ASP A 272 10.43 -18.30 52.63
N ARG A 273 9.55 -18.00 53.61
CA ARG A 273 8.91 -16.70 53.95
C ARG A 273 7.58 -16.40 53.26
N THR A 274 7.08 -17.28 52.43
CA THR A 274 5.68 -17.25 52.00
C THR A 274 4.85 -18.18 52.90
N VAL A 275 3.54 -18.26 52.69
CA VAL A 275 2.65 -19.17 53.43
C VAL A 275 1.75 -19.85 52.39
N ASP A 276 1.62 -21.17 52.45
CA ASP A 276 0.76 -22.00 51.58
C ASP A 276 1.16 -22.01 50.07
N GLU A 277 2.46 -22.03 49.75
CA GLU A 277 2.99 -22.01 48.36
C GLU A 277 3.57 -23.35 47.85
N GLY A 278 4.31 -23.29 46.74
CA GLY A 278 5.04 -24.42 46.18
C GLY A 278 4.23 -25.34 45.26
N GLY A 279 4.96 -26.29 44.63
CA GLY A 279 4.40 -27.15 43.58
C GLY A 279 3.40 -28.22 44.04
N VAL A 280 3.29 -28.45 45.35
CA VAL A 280 2.26 -29.34 45.95
C VAL A 280 0.94 -28.59 46.11
N CYS A 281 0.98 -27.30 46.46
CA CYS A 281 -0.17 -26.39 46.50
C CYS A 281 -0.48 -25.85 45.08
N GLY A 282 -0.52 -26.76 44.10
CA GLY A 282 -0.55 -26.45 42.67
C GLY A 282 -1.69 -25.52 42.24
N THR A 283 -1.40 -24.69 41.24
CA THR A 283 -2.16 -23.52 40.73
C THR A 283 -3.61 -23.74 40.28
N ASN A 284 -4.14 -24.95 40.43
CA ASN A 284 -5.51 -25.34 40.08
C ASN A 284 -6.34 -25.90 41.24
N THR A 285 -5.75 -26.13 42.41
CA THR A 285 -6.48 -26.55 43.61
C THR A 285 -7.01 -25.33 44.36
N CYS A 286 -8.27 -25.34 44.76
CA CYS A 286 -8.92 -24.20 45.42
C CYS A 286 -9.89 -24.64 46.52
N VAL A 287 -10.18 -23.73 47.45
CA VAL A 287 -11.19 -23.95 48.51
C VAL A 287 -12.58 -23.83 47.91
N ALA A 288 -13.45 -24.82 48.12
CA ALA A 288 -14.81 -24.83 47.60
C ALA A 288 -15.58 -23.55 47.96
N GLY A 289 -16.16 -22.89 46.96
CA GLY A 289 -16.83 -21.59 47.12
C GLY A 289 -15.94 -20.34 46.99
N ALA A 290 -14.61 -20.48 46.93
CA ALA A 290 -13.73 -19.37 46.56
C ALA A 290 -14.03 -18.88 45.14
N THR A 291 -13.82 -17.59 44.87
CA THR A 291 -14.03 -16.97 43.55
C THR A 291 -12.76 -16.29 43.05
N ARG A 292 -12.53 -16.31 41.73
CA ARG A 292 -11.46 -15.53 41.07
C ARG A 292 -11.93 -14.92 39.76
N SER A 293 -11.29 -13.82 39.37
CA SER A 293 -11.42 -13.27 38.01
C SER A 293 -10.84 -14.26 36.99
N CYS A 294 -11.43 -14.31 35.80
CA CYS A 294 -11.02 -15.19 34.73
C CYS A 294 -11.32 -14.56 33.36
N TYR A 295 -10.53 -14.93 32.36
CA TYR A 295 -10.74 -14.54 30.98
C TYR A 295 -10.11 -15.59 30.08
N THR A 296 -10.85 -16.11 29.09
CA THR A 296 -10.36 -17.13 28.15
C THR A 296 -10.22 -16.61 26.72
N GLY A 297 -10.31 -15.29 26.52
CA GLY A 297 -9.99 -14.65 25.24
C GLY A 297 -8.47 -14.46 25.07
N PRO A 298 -8.02 -14.02 23.87
CA PRO A 298 -6.63 -13.69 23.60
C PRO A 298 -6.05 -12.64 24.57
N ALA A 299 -4.72 -12.62 24.74
CA ALA A 299 -4.07 -11.57 25.51
C ALA A 299 -4.25 -10.21 24.81
N GLY A 300 -4.58 -9.17 25.58
CA GLY A 300 -4.81 -7.81 25.07
C GLY A 300 -6.28 -7.44 24.86
N THR A 301 -7.18 -8.40 24.61
CA THR A 301 -8.61 -8.12 24.32
C THR A 301 -9.48 -7.92 25.56
N MET A 302 -8.94 -8.11 26.77
CA MET A 302 -9.71 -8.00 28.02
C MET A 302 -9.98 -6.53 28.40
N ASN A 303 -11.25 -6.16 28.56
CA ASN A 303 -11.74 -4.78 28.76
C ASN A 303 -11.55 -3.86 27.55
N VAL A 304 -11.45 -4.44 26.35
CA VAL A 304 -11.56 -3.77 25.06
C VAL A 304 -12.95 -4.05 24.49
N GLY A 305 -13.59 -3.06 23.86
CA GLY A 305 -14.94 -3.20 23.31
C GLY A 305 -15.99 -3.75 24.29
N VAL A 306 -16.70 -4.79 23.86
CA VAL A 306 -17.65 -5.55 24.69
C VAL A 306 -16.98 -6.60 25.59
N CYS A 307 -15.70 -6.91 25.36
CA CYS A 307 -15.01 -7.99 26.06
C CYS A 307 -14.75 -7.67 27.52
N LYS A 308 -15.04 -8.64 28.39
CA LYS A 308 -14.86 -8.50 29.83
C LYS A 308 -14.51 -9.83 30.49
N ALA A 309 -13.76 -9.72 31.58
CA ALA A 309 -13.51 -10.84 32.48
C ALA A 309 -14.83 -11.38 33.08
N GLY A 310 -14.86 -12.70 33.30
CA GLY A 310 -15.88 -13.38 34.07
C GLY A 310 -15.41 -13.69 35.49
N THR A 311 -16.17 -14.52 36.19
CA THR A 311 -15.81 -15.08 37.50
C THR A 311 -15.81 -16.60 37.44
N GLN A 312 -14.72 -17.22 37.88
CA GLN A 312 -14.67 -18.64 38.19
C GLN A 312 -15.01 -18.85 39.66
N SER A 313 -15.87 -19.83 39.95
CA SER A 313 -16.12 -20.33 41.31
C SER A 313 -15.46 -21.69 41.47
N CYS A 314 -14.86 -21.92 42.63
CA CYS A 314 -14.28 -23.21 42.97
C CYS A 314 -15.36 -24.24 43.30
N THR A 315 -15.33 -25.38 42.63
CA THR A 315 -16.27 -26.48 42.84
C THR A 315 -15.97 -27.26 44.12
N ALA A 316 -16.93 -28.07 44.58
CA ALA A 316 -16.72 -28.98 45.71
C ALA A 316 -15.63 -30.05 45.47
N ALA A 317 -15.17 -30.23 44.22
CA ALA A 317 -14.05 -31.10 43.87
C ALA A 317 -12.68 -30.40 43.98
N GLY A 318 -12.63 -29.18 44.51
CA GLY A 318 -11.39 -28.40 44.66
C GLY A 318 -10.83 -27.82 43.37
N THR A 319 -11.62 -27.81 42.28
CA THR A 319 -11.20 -27.29 40.96
C THR A 319 -12.05 -26.09 40.54
N TRP A 320 -11.44 -25.16 39.81
CA TRP A 320 -12.12 -24.00 39.24
C TRP A 320 -13.12 -24.40 38.15
N GLY A 321 -14.36 -23.93 38.26
CA GLY A 321 -15.42 -24.16 37.27
C GLY A 321 -15.23 -23.38 35.97
N ALA A 322 -16.26 -23.35 35.12
CA ALA A 322 -16.27 -22.52 33.93
C ALA A 322 -16.18 -21.02 34.30
N CYS A 323 -15.59 -20.21 33.41
CA CYS A 323 -15.53 -18.76 33.58
C CYS A 323 -16.91 -18.14 33.28
N ALA A 324 -17.70 -17.89 34.32
CA ALA A 324 -19.07 -17.41 34.17
C ALA A 324 -19.12 -15.89 33.91
N GLY A 325 -19.91 -15.47 32.94
CA GLY A 325 -20.16 -14.04 32.66
C GLY A 325 -19.06 -13.31 31.89
N GLN A 326 -18.01 -14.00 31.44
CA GLN A 326 -17.05 -13.43 30.50
C GLN A 326 -17.70 -13.15 29.14
N VAL A 327 -17.16 -12.16 28.43
CA VAL A 327 -17.42 -11.92 27.00
C VAL A 327 -16.06 -11.91 26.33
N VAL A 328 -15.89 -12.77 25.32
CA VAL A 328 -14.65 -12.99 24.57
C VAL A 328 -14.87 -12.56 23.11
N PRO A 329 -13.80 -12.31 22.32
CA PRO A 329 -13.91 -11.90 20.93
C PRO A 329 -14.85 -12.75 20.08
N THR A 330 -15.67 -12.09 19.30
CA THR A 330 -16.52 -12.66 18.25
C THR A 330 -16.47 -11.76 17.03
N SER A 331 -16.60 -12.32 15.82
CA SER A 331 -16.61 -11.52 14.58
C SER A 331 -17.55 -10.32 14.66
N GLU A 332 -17.08 -9.16 14.20
CA GLU A 332 -17.85 -7.92 14.13
C GLU A 332 -19.26 -8.11 13.57
N VAL A 333 -20.21 -7.39 14.16
CA VAL A 333 -21.49 -7.06 13.56
C VAL A 333 -21.68 -5.55 13.63
N CYS A 334 -22.32 -4.97 12.62
CA CYS A 334 -22.60 -3.54 12.59
C CYS A 334 -23.68 -3.16 13.62
N ASP A 335 -23.31 -3.06 14.89
CA ASP A 335 -24.14 -2.72 16.05
C ASP A 335 -23.65 -1.48 16.84
N GLY A 336 -22.54 -0.89 16.40
CA GLY A 336 -21.93 0.30 17.01
C GLY A 336 -21.02 -0.04 18.19
N ARG A 337 -20.50 -1.27 18.23
CA ARG A 337 -19.59 -1.76 19.27
C ARG A 337 -18.53 -2.67 18.66
N ASP A 338 -17.34 -2.53 19.22
CA ASP A 338 -16.21 -3.43 19.09
C ASP A 338 -16.57 -4.83 19.70
N ASN A 339 -16.80 -5.83 18.85
CA ASN A 339 -17.20 -7.20 19.21
C ASN A 339 -16.03 -8.20 19.21
N ASP A 340 -15.03 -8.00 18.34
CA ASP A 340 -13.82 -8.81 18.29
C ASP A 340 -12.70 -8.28 19.21
N CYS A 341 -12.91 -7.10 19.78
CA CYS A 341 -12.12 -6.51 20.86
C CYS A 341 -10.70 -6.13 20.41
N ASP A 342 -10.56 -5.68 19.16
CA ASP A 342 -9.32 -5.22 18.54
C ASP A 342 -9.07 -3.70 18.65
N THR A 343 -9.99 -2.95 19.27
CA THR A 343 -10.07 -1.48 19.45
C THR A 343 -10.73 -0.68 18.32
N PHE A 344 -11.10 -1.30 17.20
CA PHE A 344 -11.91 -0.70 16.16
C PHE A 344 -13.41 -1.04 16.37
N VAL A 345 -14.29 -0.42 15.60
CA VAL A 345 -15.75 -0.57 15.76
C VAL A 345 -16.39 -0.71 14.39
N ASP A 346 -17.13 -1.80 14.19
CA ASP A 346 -17.85 -2.11 12.95
C ASP A 346 -16.93 -2.17 11.70
N GLU A 347 -15.63 -2.47 11.82
CA GLU A 347 -14.66 -2.37 10.71
C GLU A 347 -14.66 -3.56 9.75
N ALA A 348 -15.09 -4.77 10.16
CA ALA A 348 -15.09 -5.99 9.35
C ALA A 348 -16.39 -6.84 9.44
N PHE A 349 -17.57 -6.21 9.32
CA PHE A 349 -18.88 -6.88 9.45
C PHE A 349 -19.32 -7.70 8.20
N PRO A 350 -20.23 -8.70 8.33
CA PRO A 350 -20.45 -9.72 7.30
C PRO A 350 -21.04 -9.22 5.98
N GLU A 351 -21.81 -8.15 5.99
CA GLU A 351 -22.43 -7.55 4.79
C GLU A 351 -21.52 -6.54 4.07
N GLN A 352 -20.40 -6.15 4.68
CA GLN A 352 -19.55 -5.06 4.19
C GLN A 352 -19.14 -5.25 2.72
N ASN A 353 -19.23 -4.18 1.93
CA ASN A 353 -18.90 -4.15 0.50
C ASN A 353 -19.72 -5.11 -0.38
N LYS A 354 -20.78 -5.76 0.13
CA LYS A 354 -21.73 -6.49 -0.72
C LYS A 354 -22.68 -5.53 -1.43
N ALA A 355 -23.01 -5.85 -2.68
CA ALA A 355 -23.95 -5.09 -3.48
C ALA A 355 -25.35 -5.06 -2.87
N CYS A 356 -25.99 -3.90 -2.93
CA CYS A 356 -27.34 -3.65 -2.43
C CYS A 356 -28.08 -2.69 -3.38
N THR A 357 -29.41 -2.66 -3.28
CA THR A 357 -30.24 -1.72 -4.04
C THR A 357 -30.71 -0.60 -3.14
N THR A 358 -30.42 0.66 -3.50
CA THR A 358 -30.76 1.86 -2.71
C THR A 358 -32.25 2.18 -2.71
N GLY A 359 -33.01 1.57 -3.63
CA GLY A 359 -34.41 1.90 -3.92
C GLY A 359 -34.61 3.15 -4.79
N LYS A 360 -33.52 3.82 -5.21
CA LYS A 360 -33.57 4.92 -6.18
C LYS A 360 -33.59 4.39 -7.62
N PRO A 361 -34.17 5.14 -8.58
CA PRO A 361 -34.16 4.73 -9.99
C PRO A 361 -32.81 5.04 -10.66
N GLY A 362 -32.69 4.64 -11.92
CA GLY A 362 -31.55 4.98 -12.76
C GLY A 362 -30.21 4.45 -12.25
N ILE A 363 -29.13 5.17 -12.56
CA ILE A 363 -27.77 4.81 -12.11
C ILE A 363 -27.65 4.79 -10.57
N CYS A 364 -28.57 5.46 -9.87
CA CYS A 364 -28.57 5.55 -8.41
C CYS A 364 -29.08 4.29 -7.72
N SER A 365 -29.62 3.30 -8.44
CA SER A 365 -30.08 2.03 -7.86
C SER A 365 -28.99 1.29 -7.12
N ASP A 366 -27.75 1.39 -7.61
CA ASP A 366 -26.65 0.54 -7.20
C ASP A 366 -25.92 1.13 -5.99
N GLY A 367 -25.74 0.30 -4.96
CA GLY A 367 -25.05 0.65 -3.74
C GLY A 367 -24.24 -0.50 -3.15
N LEU A 368 -23.47 -0.19 -2.12
CA LEU A 368 -22.79 -1.17 -1.27
C LEU A 368 -23.27 -1.03 0.18
N TYR A 369 -23.38 -2.15 0.88
CA TYR A 369 -23.63 -2.11 2.32
C TYR A 369 -22.41 -1.56 3.07
N THR A 370 -22.66 -0.52 3.87
CA THR A 370 -21.70 0.10 4.81
C THR A 370 -22.32 0.18 6.20
N CYS A 371 -21.49 0.30 7.24
CA CYS A 371 -21.98 0.56 8.59
C CYS A 371 -22.04 2.07 8.83
N SER A 372 -23.18 2.58 9.30
CA SER A 372 -23.32 3.99 9.66
C SER A 372 -24.15 4.14 10.94
N GLY A 373 -23.46 4.41 12.05
CA GLY A 373 -24.07 4.55 13.37
C GLY A 373 -24.68 3.25 13.91
N GLY A 374 -23.94 2.14 13.83
CA GLY A 374 -24.39 0.82 14.30
C GLY A 374 -25.59 0.27 13.53
N LYS A 375 -25.69 0.58 12.23
CA LYS A 375 -26.72 0.10 11.32
C LYS A 375 -26.16 -0.13 9.92
N VAL A 376 -26.46 -1.30 9.36
CA VAL A 376 -26.15 -1.63 7.96
C VAL A 376 -27.04 -0.76 7.07
N VAL A 377 -26.42 0.11 6.28
CA VAL A 377 -27.11 1.00 5.33
C VAL A 377 -26.57 0.78 3.92
N CYS A 378 -27.44 0.89 2.92
CA CYS A 378 -27.04 0.80 1.52
C CYS A 378 -26.52 2.17 1.05
N PHE A 379 -25.21 2.33 0.92
CA PHE A 379 -24.58 3.54 0.41
C PHE A 379 -24.58 3.55 -1.12
N GLN A 380 -25.10 4.62 -1.69
CA GLN A 380 -25.27 4.82 -3.13
C GLN A 380 -23.93 5.09 -3.83
N LEU A 381 -23.58 4.28 -4.83
CA LEU A 381 -22.31 4.41 -5.55
C LEU A 381 -22.27 5.57 -6.55
N ALA A 382 -23.37 5.79 -7.29
CA ALA A 382 -23.46 6.84 -8.30
C ALA A 382 -24.41 7.95 -7.86
N GLN A 383 -23.93 9.19 -7.79
CA GLN A 383 -24.76 10.36 -7.47
C GLN A 383 -25.55 10.85 -8.71
N PRO A 384 -26.72 11.49 -8.51
CA PRO A 384 -27.44 12.17 -9.59
C PRO A 384 -26.56 13.17 -10.33
N ARG A 385 -26.65 13.20 -11.65
CA ARG A 385 -25.94 14.13 -12.54
C ARG A 385 -26.83 14.54 -13.70
N VAL A 386 -26.43 15.56 -14.47
CA VAL A 386 -27.19 16.01 -15.65
C VAL A 386 -27.32 14.87 -16.67
N GLU A 387 -28.54 14.68 -17.18
CA GLU A 387 -28.86 13.73 -18.24
C GLU A 387 -27.97 13.91 -19.47
N ILE A 388 -27.42 12.79 -19.96
CA ILE A 388 -26.76 12.70 -21.26
C ILE A 388 -27.40 11.57 -22.04
N CYS A 389 -27.54 11.74 -23.35
CA CYS A 389 -28.13 10.76 -24.27
C CYS A 389 -27.34 9.43 -24.32
N ASN A 390 -27.52 8.59 -23.32
CA ASN A 390 -26.82 7.32 -23.15
C ASN A 390 -27.77 6.14 -22.87
N GLY A 391 -29.09 6.39 -22.77
CA GLY A 391 -30.10 5.38 -22.50
C GLY A 391 -30.20 4.97 -21.03
N LYS A 392 -29.74 5.82 -20.10
CA LYS A 392 -29.88 5.66 -18.65
C LYS A 392 -30.58 6.89 -18.06
N ASP A 393 -31.05 6.71 -16.84
CA ASP A 393 -31.55 7.75 -15.96
C ASP A 393 -30.37 8.15 -15.07
N ASP A 394 -29.69 9.22 -15.45
CA ASP A 394 -28.46 9.77 -14.87
C ASP A 394 -28.76 10.77 -13.73
N ASP A 395 -29.89 11.49 -13.79
CA ASP A 395 -30.37 12.41 -12.74
C ASP A 395 -31.24 11.70 -11.68
N CYS A 396 -31.59 10.44 -11.94
CA CYS A 396 -32.32 9.54 -11.06
C CYS A 396 -33.73 10.06 -10.71
N ASN A 397 -34.41 10.70 -11.67
CA ASN A 397 -35.79 11.14 -11.56
C ASN A 397 -36.83 10.05 -11.93
N GLY A 398 -36.39 8.91 -12.49
CA GLY A 398 -37.25 7.82 -12.93
C GLY A 398 -37.61 7.83 -14.41
N LYS A 399 -36.93 8.65 -15.21
CA LYS A 399 -37.07 8.72 -16.68
C LYS A 399 -35.69 8.71 -17.32
N VAL A 400 -35.62 8.17 -18.53
CA VAL A 400 -34.37 8.05 -19.28
C VAL A 400 -34.24 9.20 -20.28
N ASP A 401 -33.07 9.83 -20.33
CA ASP A 401 -32.66 10.89 -21.24
C ASP A 401 -33.56 12.17 -21.23
N ASP A 402 -34.42 12.40 -20.22
CA ASP A 402 -35.54 13.36 -20.32
C ASP A 402 -35.17 14.85 -20.15
N SER A 403 -34.05 15.14 -19.50
CA SER A 403 -33.48 16.50 -19.38
C SER A 403 -32.18 16.69 -20.20
N SER A 404 -31.88 15.73 -21.08
CA SER A 404 -30.68 15.75 -21.92
C SER A 404 -30.69 16.90 -22.94
N THR A 405 -29.50 17.37 -23.34
CA THR A 405 -29.40 18.39 -24.40
C THR A 405 -29.67 17.74 -25.76
N LEU A 406 -30.95 17.73 -26.16
CA LEU A 406 -31.40 17.11 -27.40
C LEU A 406 -30.70 17.72 -28.63
N LYS A 407 -30.31 16.86 -29.56
CA LYS A 407 -29.75 17.24 -30.85
C LYS A 407 -30.88 17.50 -31.84
N THR A 408 -30.72 18.53 -32.67
CA THR A 408 -31.62 18.79 -33.78
C THR A 408 -31.22 17.93 -34.97
N PHE A 409 -32.14 17.12 -35.47
CA PHE A 409 -32.01 16.35 -36.70
C PHE A 409 -33.02 16.86 -37.74
N TYR A 410 -32.70 16.71 -39.02
CA TYR A 410 -33.46 17.25 -40.15
C TYR A 410 -33.90 16.11 -41.07
N ARG A 411 -35.10 16.19 -41.64
CA ARG A 411 -35.67 15.09 -42.43
C ARG A 411 -34.85 14.85 -43.70
N ASP A 412 -34.52 13.59 -43.94
CA ASP A 412 -33.97 13.08 -45.21
C ASP A 412 -35.05 12.19 -45.83
N LYS A 413 -35.76 12.70 -46.83
CA LYS A 413 -36.94 12.07 -47.43
C LYS A 413 -36.61 11.29 -48.70
N ASP A 414 -35.60 11.70 -49.45
CA ASP A 414 -35.22 11.07 -50.72
C ASP A 414 -34.01 10.13 -50.63
N GLY A 415 -33.31 10.13 -49.49
CA GLY A 415 -32.33 9.12 -49.09
C GLY A 415 -30.90 9.41 -49.54
N ASP A 416 -30.51 10.68 -49.66
CA ASP A 416 -29.13 11.06 -50.02
C ASP A 416 -28.21 11.40 -48.83
N ASN A 417 -28.74 11.34 -47.60
CA ASN A 417 -28.10 11.66 -46.32
C ASN A 417 -27.93 13.16 -46.03
N TYR A 418 -28.58 14.06 -46.77
CA TYR A 418 -28.71 15.46 -46.44
C TYR A 418 -30.13 15.79 -45.94
N GLY A 419 -30.25 16.79 -45.08
CA GLY A 419 -31.49 17.04 -44.34
C GLY A 419 -32.15 18.39 -44.64
N ASP A 420 -33.47 18.40 -44.81
CA ASP A 420 -34.30 19.58 -45.06
C ASP A 420 -34.20 20.60 -43.91
N PRO A 421 -33.56 21.78 -44.06
CA PRO A 421 -33.46 22.79 -43.02
C PRO A 421 -34.82 23.33 -42.54
N LYS A 422 -35.92 23.06 -43.27
CA LYS A 422 -37.28 23.49 -42.92
C LYS A 422 -38.05 22.47 -42.07
N VAL A 423 -37.56 21.22 -41.98
CA VAL A 423 -38.25 20.13 -41.26
C VAL A 423 -37.29 19.42 -40.32
N SER A 424 -37.38 19.77 -39.04
CA SER A 424 -36.51 19.25 -38.00
C SER A 424 -37.25 18.68 -36.80
N ILE A 425 -36.55 17.84 -36.04
CA ILE A 425 -37.00 17.24 -34.78
C ILE A 425 -35.84 17.27 -33.77
N GLN A 426 -36.15 17.38 -32.49
CA GLN A 426 -35.18 17.25 -31.41
C GLN A 426 -35.22 15.82 -30.84
N SER A 427 -34.06 15.18 -30.72
CA SER A 427 -33.91 13.79 -30.25
C SER A 427 -32.51 13.56 -29.69
N CYS A 428 -32.29 12.45 -28.98
CA CYS A 428 -30.96 12.00 -28.59
C CYS A 428 -30.16 11.38 -29.76
N PHE A 429 -30.85 10.61 -30.59
CA PHE A 429 -30.32 9.88 -31.75
C PHE A 429 -31.14 10.21 -32.99
N ALA A 430 -30.53 10.13 -34.16
CA ALA A 430 -31.20 10.42 -35.43
C ALA A 430 -32.41 9.47 -35.62
N PRO A 431 -33.65 9.99 -35.67
CA PRO A 431 -34.81 9.15 -35.98
C PRO A 431 -34.73 8.59 -37.41
N THR A 432 -35.42 7.50 -37.70
CA THR A 432 -35.48 6.95 -39.06
C THR A 432 -36.02 8.00 -40.05
N GLY A 433 -35.28 8.26 -41.13
CA GLY A 433 -35.62 9.31 -42.10
C GLY A 433 -35.18 10.72 -41.68
N TYR A 434 -34.20 10.84 -40.77
CA TYR A 434 -33.60 12.10 -40.36
C TYR A 434 -32.07 11.99 -40.25
N VAL A 435 -31.36 13.09 -40.50
CA VAL A 435 -29.90 13.21 -40.44
C VAL A 435 -29.45 14.42 -39.62
N GLY A 436 -28.16 14.46 -39.24
CA GLY A 436 -27.60 15.50 -38.36
C GLY A 436 -27.18 16.80 -39.05
N ASN A 437 -27.28 16.89 -40.38
CA ASN A 437 -26.99 18.09 -41.15
C ASN A 437 -28.29 18.70 -41.70
N ASN A 438 -28.25 19.97 -42.09
CA ASN A 438 -29.39 20.75 -42.59
C ASN A 438 -29.12 21.36 -43.97
N GLN A 439 -28.34 20.66 -44.79
CA GLN A 439 -27.69 21.24 -45.96
C GLN A 439 -28.38 20.89 -47.28
N ASP A 440 -29.47 20.13 -47.24
CA ASP A 440 -30.27 19.83 -48.42
C ASP A 440 -31.12 21.05 -48.82
N CYS A 441 -31.00 21.45 -50.08
CA CYS A 441 -31.76 22.55 -50.64
C CYS A 441 -33.07 22.10 -51.34
N TYR A 442 -33.29 20.79 -51.58
CA TYR A 442 -34.48 20.22 -52.20
C TYR A 442 -34.73 18.71 -51.89
N ASP A 443 -35.34 18.44 -50.72
CA ASP A 443 -35.76 17.14 -50.12
C ASP A 443 -36.81 16.30 -50.91
N ASN A 444 -36.71 16.27 -52.23
CA ASN A 444 -37.54 15.44 -53.11
C ASN A 444 -36.76 14.89 -54.31
N ASN A 445 -35.44 15.08 -54.37
CA ASN A 445 -34.57 14.59 -55.42
C ASN A 445 -33.14 14.41 -54.92
N LYS A 446 -32.81 13.18 -54.53
CA LYS A 446 -31.51 12.64 -54.05
C LYS A 446 -30.23 12.93 -54.86
N ASN A 447 -30.35 13.73 -55.92
CA ASN A 447 -29.23 14.25 -56.70
C ASN A 447 -28.92 15.71 -56.31
N VAL A 448 -29.74 16.33 -55.45
CA VAL A 448 -29.64 17.73 -55.05
C VAL A 448 -29.03 17.79 -53.65
N HIS A 449 -27.72 17.94 -53.59
CA HIS A 449 -27.02 17.97 -52.32
C HIS A 449 -25.71 18.74 -52.43
N PRO A 450 -25.18 19.26 -51.30
CA PRO A 450 -23.85 19.85 -51.23
C PRO A 450 -22.80 19.03 -51.98
N GLY A 451 -22.04 19.70 -52.84
CA GLY A 451 -20.95 19.06 -53.58
C GLY A 451 -21.39 18.05 -54.64
N GLN A 452 -22.60 18.15 -55.18
CA GLN A 452 -22.95 17.43 -56.42
C GLN A 452 -21.96 17.80 -57.54
N PHE A 453 -21.44 16.78 -58.24
CA PHE A 453 -20.49 16.98 -59.33
C PHE A 453 -21.11 16.75 -60.72
N ASN A 454 -22.21 16.02 -60.79
CA ASN A 454 -22.94 15.73 -62.02
C ASN A 454 -23.68 16.97 -62.53
N PHE A 455 -23.85 17.05 -63.85
CA PHE A 455 -24.66 18.08 -64.50
C PHE A 455 -25.87 17.45 -65.18
N PHE A 456 -26.99 18.17 -65.17
CA PHE A 456 -28.31 17.70 -65.58
C PHE A 456 -28.89 18.60 -66.68
N THR A 457 -29.69 18.02 -67.57
CA THR A 457 -30.40 18.71 -68.66
C THR A 457 -31.85 19.08 -68.32
N VAL A 458 -32.35 18.64 -67.15
CA VAL A 458 -33.69 18.90 -66.65
C VAL A 458 -33.56 19.56 -65.28
N HIS A 459 -34.52 20.41 -64.91
CA HIS A 459 -34.54 21.05 -63.59
C HIS A 459 -34.84 20.03 -62.48
N ARG A 460 -34.38 20.30 -61.25
CA ARG A 460 -34.47 19.35 -60.13
C ARG A 460 -35.89 19.00 -59.65
N GLY A 461 -36.87 19.85 -59.98
CA GLY A 461 -38.30 19.60 -59.80
C GLY A 461 -39.11 20.87 -59.53
N ASP A 462 -38.46 21.89 -58.99
CA ASP A 462 -38.97 23.22 -58.66
C ASP A 462 -38.68 24.30 -59.74
N GLY A 463 -38.11 23.90 -60.87
CA GLY A 463 -37.62 24.81 -61.92
C GLY A 463 -36.18 25.29 -61.74
N SER A 464 -35.53 25.00 -60.60
CA SER A 464 -34.12 25.33 -60.38
C SER A 464 -33.18 24.28 -60.98
N PHE A 465 -31.95 24.69 -61.24
CA PHE A 465 -30.84 23.86 -61.70
C PHE A 465 -29.66 23.82 -60.72
N ASP A 466 -29.80 24.44 -59.55
CA ASP A 466 -28.88 24.32 -58.41
C ASP A 466 -29.02 22.90 -57.81
N TYR A 467 -28.16 21.99 -58.24
CA TYR A 467 -28.06 20.62 -57.75
C TYR A 467 -26.92 20.46 -56.74
N ASP A 468 -25.92 21.35 -56.72
CA ASP A 468 -24.83 21.31 -55.74
C ASP A 468 -25.05 22.16 -54.47
N CYS A 469 -26.23 22.78 -54.33
CA CYS A 469 -26.70 23.56 -53.19
C CYS A 469 -25.80 24.75 -52.82
N ASP A 470 -25.07 25.32 -53.79
CA ASP A 470 -24.27 26.53 -53.58
C ASP A 470 -25.09 27.83 -53.67
N GLY A 471 -26.34 27.73 -54.12
CA GLY A 471 -27.28 28.84 -54.29
C GLY A 471 -27.33 29.43 -55.71
N ALA A 472 -26.60 28.87 -56.68
CA ALA A 472 -26.57 29.32 -58.06
C ALA A 472 -26.46 28.15 -59.07
N ALA A 473 -27.18 28.26 -60.20
CA ALA A 473 -27.06 27.27 -61.28
C ALA A 473 -25.76 27.47 -62.09
N THR A 474 -24.81 26.56 -61.92
CA THR A 474 -23.52 26.48 -62.61
C THR A 474 -23.64 25.79 -63.97
N LYS A 475 -23.29 26.52 -65.04
CA LYS A 475 -23.34 26.03 -66.44
C LYS A 475 -22.12 25.19 -66.80
N ARG A 476 -22.31 23.91 -67.19
CA ARG A 476 -21.22 23.02 -67.66
C ARG A 476 -20.41 23.62 -68.82
N PHE A 477 -21.14 24.19 -69.79
CA PHE A 477 -20.57 24.75 -71.02
C PHE A 477 -20.65 26.29 -71.06
N ALA A 478 -19.96 26.97 -70.14
CA ALA A 478 -20.03 28.42 -69.99
C ALA A 478 -19.36 29.27 -71.10
N LYS A 479 -18.82 28.66 -72.17
CA LYS A 479 -18.07 29.37 -73.24
C LYS A 479 -18.83 29.36 -74.58
N VAL A 480 -18.79 30.51 -75.26
CA VAL A 480 -19.11 30.62 -76.69
C VAL A 480 -17.95 30.03 -77.49
N GLY A 481 -18.23 29.13 -78.42
CA GLY A 481 -17.23 28.50 -79.28
C GLY A 481 -16.93 29.34 -80.52
N SER A 482 -15.78 29.11 -81.16
CA SER A 482 -15.38 29.82 -82.37
C SER A 482 -14.49 28.99 -83.31
N CYS A 483 -14.59 29.24 -84.61
CA CYS A 483 -13.69 28.67 -85.61
C CYS A 483 -12.43 29.54 -85.76
N LEU A 484 -11.36 29.20 -85.03
CA LEU A 484 -10.12 29.98 -84.98
C LEU A 484 -9.22 29.76 -86.21
N GLY A 485 -9.47 30.55 -87.26
CA GLY A 485 -8.58 30.68 -88.41
C GLY A 485 -8.73 29.55 -89.44
N CYS A 486 -8.82 29.92 -90.72
CA CYS A 486 -9.14 28.98 -91.80
C CYS A 486 -7.96 28.13 -92.31
N SER A 487 -6.95 27.91 -91.47
CA SER A 487 -5.69 27.22 -91.79
C SER A 487 -5.28 26.17 -90.76
N SER A 488 -6.11 25.89 -89.75
CA SER A 488 -5.89 24.85 -88.74
C SER A 488 -7.19 24.07 -88.48
N PRO A 489 -7.14 22.75 -88.21
CA PRO A 489 -8.32 21.98 -87.80
C PRO A 489 -8.79 22.30 -86.37
N ASN A 490 -8.06 23.13 -85.62
CA ASN A 490 -8.37 23.46 -84.23
C ASN A 490 -9.46 24.54 -84.15
N PHE A 491 -10.55 24.22 -83.46
CA PHE A 491 -11.64 25.16 -83.15
C PHE A 491 -11.97 25.13 -81.65
N ASP A 492 -12.43 26.25 -81.10
CA ASP A 492 -12.89 26.32 -79.72
C ASP A 492 -14.27 25.66 -79.60
N GLN A 493 -14.33 24.53 -78.92
CA GLN A 493 -15.60 23.84 -78.63
C GLN A 493 -16.47 24.68 -77.68
N GLY A 494 -17.70 24.94 -78.10
CA GLY A 494 -18.67 25.74 -77.35
C GLY A 494 -19.96 25.94 -78.14
N PHE A 495 -20.87 26.72 -77.57
CA PHE A 495 -22.09 27.13 -78.26
C PHE A 495 -21.80 28.27 -79.25
N ALA A 496 -22.42 28.23 -80.42
CA ALA A 496 -22.31 29.29 -81.42
C ALA A 496 -23.12 30.52 -81.00
N VAL A 497 -22.52 31.71 -81.12
CA VAL A 497 -23.10 33.04 -80.84
C VAL A 497 -23.40 33.32 -79.36
N THR A 498 -24.23 32.51 -78.69
CA THR A 498 -24.62 32.71 -77.28
C THR A 498 -24.68 31.40 -76.51
N VAL A 499 -24.37 31.45 -75.20
CA VAL A 499 -24.52 30.30 -74.30
C VAL A 499 -26.00 30.19 -73.87
N PRO A 500 -26.69 29.07 -74.17
CA PRO A 500 -28.10 28.86 -73.80
C PRO A 500 -28.35 28.90 -72.29
N ALA A 501 -29.64 28.98 -71.92
CA ALA A 501 -30.10 28.81 -70.55
C ALA A 501 -30.09 27.32 -70.17
N CYS A 502 -30.05 27.00 -68.88
CA CYS A 502 -30.05 25.62 -68.39
C CYS A 502 -31.22 24.81 -68.96
N GLY A 503 -30.93 23.58 -69.40
CA GLY A 503 -31.89 22.68 -70.04
C GLY A 503 -32.36 23.06 -71.45
N THR A 504 -31.99 24.24 -71.99
CA THR A 504 -32.37 24.61 -73.36
C THR A 504 -31.34 24.16 -74.39
N ASN A 505 -31.81 23.83 -75.60
CA ASN A 505 -30.94 23.45 -76.71
C ASN A 505 -30.32 24.70 -77.38
N GLY A 506 -29.02 24.64 -77.64
CA GLY A 506 -28.32 25.60 -78.50
C GLY A 506 -27.55 24.90 -79.63
N ASN A 507 -27.04 25.71 -80.55
CA ASN A 507 -26.22 25.26 -81.66
C ASN A 507 -24.77 25.04 -81.20
N TRP A 508 -24.39 23.80 -80.93
CA TRP A 508 -23.05 23.43 -80.49
C TRP A 508 -22.12 23.21 -81.68
N ILE A 509 -20.95 23.84 -81.69
CA ILE A 509 -19.97 23.67 -82.77
C ILE A 509 -19.38 22.25 -82.70
N THR A 510 -19.63 21.45 -83.74
CA THR A 510 -19.09 20.09 -83.88
C THR A 510 -17.90 20.02 -84.82
N SER A 511 -17.82 20.94 -85.79
CA SER A 511 -16.68 21.15 -86.68
C SER A 511 -16.80 22.52 -87.36
N CYS A 512 -15.85 22.86 -88.23
CA CYS A 512 -15.85 24.09 -89.02
C CYS A 512 -15.71 23.76 -90.50
N ARG A 513 -16.49 24.43 -91.38
CA ARG A 513 -16.34 24.36 -92.84
C ARG A 513 -15.70 25.63 -93.39
N PHE A 514 -14.89 25.47 -94.42
CA PHE A 514 -14.28 26.58 -95.17
C PHE A 514 -14.99 26.77 -96.50
N ASP A 515 -15.31 28.01 -96.86
CA ASP A 515 -15.99 28.34 -98.10
C ASP A 515 -15.66 29.79 -98.52
N VAL A 516 -15.11 29.96 -99.73
CA VAL A 516 -14.65 31.25 -100.34
C VAL A 516 -13.97 32.21 -99.33
N GLY A 517 -12.91 31.76 -98.65
CA GLY A 517 -12.13 32.61 -97.74
C GLY A 517 -12.79 32.89 -96.39
N LYS A 518 -13.96 32.30 -96.10
CA LYS A 518 -14.68 32.43 -94.82
C LYS A 518 -14.80 31.09 -94.12
N CYS A 519 -14.75 31.12 -92.79
CA CYS A 519 -15.01 29.96 -91.94
C CYS A 519 -16.42 30.04 -91.36
N TYR A 520 -17.16 28.94 -91.44
CA TYR A 520 -18.51 28.80 -90.88
C TYR A 520 -18.54 27.63 -89.89
N PRO A 521 -19.11 27.79 -88.69
CA PRO A 521 -19.31 26.68 -87.78
C PRO A 521 -20.34 25.70 -88.36
N LEU A 522 -20.04 24.42 -88.32
CA LEU A 522 -21.02 23.35 -88.44
C LEU A 522 -21.50 23.01 -87.02
N THR A 523 -22.81 23.00 -86.83
CA THR A 523 -23.41 22.88 -85.50
C THR A 523 -24.43 21.76 -85.41
N ALA A 524 -24.48 21.08 -84.26
CA ALA A 524 -25.56 20.17 -83.89
C ALA A 524 -26.32 20.74 -82.68
N ALA A 525 -27.57 20.32 -82.49
CA ALA A 525 -28.32 20.68 -81.29
C ALA A 525 -27.71 19.98 -80.06
N LYS A 526 -27.47 20.75 -78.99
CA LYS A 526 -27.00 20.23 -77.70
C LYS A 526 -27.68 20.99 -76.57
N ALA A 527 -28.11 20.28 -75.53
CA ALA A 527 -28.68 20.88 -74.34
C ALA A 527 -27.58 21.56 -73.50
N GLN A 528 -27.91 22.69 -72.87
CA GLN A 528 -27.12 23.21 -71.77
C GLN A 528 -27.33 22.33 -70.54
N GLU A 529 -26.26 21.69 -70.08
CA GLU A 529 -26.24 21.00 -68.80
C GLU A 529 -25.88 22.00 -67.69
N CYS A 530 -26.58 21.92 -66.56
CA CYS A 530 -26.31 22.72 -65.37
C CYS A 530 -26.36 21.86 -64.11
N ARG A 531 -25.74 22.35 -63.05
CA ARG A 531 -25.82 21.84 -61.69
C ARG A 531 -25.85 23.02 -60.72
#